data_AF-A0A830ECR6-F1
#
_entry.id   AF-A0A830ECR6-F1
#
_cell.length_a   1.000
_cell.length_b   1.000
_cell.length_c   1.000
_cell.angle_alpha   90.00
_cell.angle_beta   90.00
_cell.angle_gamma   90.00
#
_symmetry.space_group_name_H-M   'P 1'
#
loop_
_entity.id
_entity.type
_entity.pdbx_description
1 polymer ?
#
loop_
_entity_poly.entity_id
_entity_poly.type
_entity_poly.pdbx_seq_one_letter_code
_entity_poly.pdbx_strand_id
1 'polypeptide(L)' 'MECNNDKVRSVVDGLSDKEPLEAYQTLLEENCFGRSMIYDLGGRYIVYMKDEENACIEETNSIDRARELAKAFVDSVCI' A
#
# COMPACT_ATOMS: atom_id res chain seq x y z
N MET A 1 -1.76 -4.08 -10.54
CA MET A 1 -2.29 -3.13 -9.55
C MET A 1 -3.81 -3.14 -9.62
N GLU A 2 -4.46 -3.51 -8.51
CA GLU A 2 -5.92 -3.53 -8.41
C GLU A 2 -6.39 -2.44 -7.44
N CYS A 3 -7.28 -1.56 -7.90
CA CYS A 3 -7.75 -0.37 -7.17
C CYS A 3 -9.26 -0.37 -6.99
N ASN A 4 -9.75 0.15 -5.86
CA ASN A 4 -11.15 0.45 -5.57
C ASN A 4 -12.16 -0.66 -5.94
N ASN A 5 -11.84 -1.91 -5.58
CA ASN A 5 -12.69 -3.07 -5.87
C ASN A 5 -12.92 -3.91 -4.58
N ASP A 6 -13.93 -4.78 -4.59
CA ASP A 6 -14.24 -5.74 -3.52
C ASP A 6 -13.01 -6.55 -3.09
N LYS A 7 -12.07 -6.82 -4.01
CA LYS A 7 -10.80 -7.49 -3.70
C LYS A 7 -9.93 -6.69 -2.73
N VAL A 8 -9.82 -5.37 -2.92
CA VAL A 8 -9.07 -4.48 -1.99
C VAL A 8 -9.68 -4.55 -0.60
N ARG A 9 -11.01 -4.45 -0.51
CA ARG A 9 -11.73 -4.54 0.77
C ARG A 9 -11.53 -5.88 1.46
N SER A 10 -11.67 -6.99 0.73
CA SER A 10 -11.47 -8.34 1.28
C SER A 10 -10.04 -8.56 1.78
N VAL A 11 -9.04 -8.01 1.08
CA VAL A 11 -7.64 -8.09 1.51
C VAL A 11 -7.38 -7.22 2.74
N VAL A 12 -7.87 -5.97 2.76
CA VAL A 12 -7.72 -5.07 3.92
C VAL A 12 -8.40 -5.63 5.17
N ASP A 13 -9.58 -6.24 5.03
CA ASP A 13 -10.29 -6.89 6.13
C ASP A 13 -9.42 -8.01 6.74
N GLY A 14 -8.85 -8.88 5.91
CA GLY A 14 -7.92 -9.93 6.33
C GLY A 14 -6.56 -9.44 6.84
N LEU A 15 -6.24 -8.16 6.66
CA LEU A 15 -5.04 -7.49 7.15
C LEU A 15 -5.30 -6.64 8.40
N SER A 16 -6.55 -6.46 8.83
CA SER A 16 -6.89 -5.58 9.96
C SER A 16 -6.31 -6.06 11.30
N ASP A 17 -6.13 -7.37 11.46
CA ASP A 17 -5.48 -7.99 12.63
C ASP A 17 -3.95 -8.14 12.48
N LYS A 18 -3.37 -7.62 11.39
CA LYS A 18 -1.92 -7.71 11.12
C LYS A 18 -1.27 -6.35 11.15
N GLU A 19 -0.12 -6.29 11.81
CA GLU A 19 0.73 -5.11 11.73
C GLU A 19 1.48 -5.10 10.39
N PRO A 20 1.53 -3.95 9.71
CA PRO A 20 2.35 -3.82 8.51
C PRO A 20 3.83 -3.98 8.90
N LEU A 21 4.55 -4.72 8.07
CA LEU A 21 6.01 -4.87 8.19
C LEU A 21 6.70 -3.51 8.04
N GLU A 22 6.27 -2.73 7.05
CA GLU A 22 6.76 -1.39 6.76
C GLU A 22 5.62 -0.49 6.31
N ALA A 23 5.71 0.80 6.64
CA ALA A 23 4.77 1.81 6.19
C ALA A 23 5.51 3.06 5.70
N TYR A 24 5.07 3.58 4.57
CA TYR A 24 5.55 4.80 3.95
C TYR A 24 4.37 5.77 3.86
N GLN A 25 4.58 7.03 4.19
CA GLN A 25 3.54 8.05 4.07
C GLN A 25 4.16 9.39 3.71
N THR A 26 3.50 10.16 2.85
CA THR A 26 3.77 11.58 2.68
C THR A 26 2.99 12.37 3.72
N LEU A 27 3.64 13.40 4.28
CA LEU A 27 3.08 14.38 5.22
C LEU A 27 3.27 15.80 4.67
N LEU A 28 3.36 15.96 3.35
CA LEU A 28 3.60 17.26 2.71
C LEU A 28 2.29 18.03 2.56
N GLU A 29 2.42 19.35 2.65
CA GLU A 29 1.41 20.38 2.92
C GLU A 29 0.02 20.21 2.24
N GLU A 30 -1.02 20.45 3.05
CA GLU A 30 -2.45 20.73 2.82
C GLU A 30 -3.28 19.99 1.73
N ASN A 31 -2.72 19.30 0.72
CA ASN A 31 -3.52 18.61 -0.32
C ASN A 31 -2.79 17.42 -0.99
N CYS A 32 -1.86 16.75 -0.29
CA CYS A 32 -1.26 15.53 -0.83
C CYS A 32 -1.09 14.44 0.25
N PHE A 33 -2.04 13.52 0.31
CA PHE A 33 -1.97 12.35 1.18
C PHE A 33 -1.73 11.09 0.36
N GLY A 34 -0.52 10.55 0.42
CA GLY A 34 -0.16 9.23 -0.11
C GLY A 34 0.37 8.35 1.01
N ARG A 35 -0.25 7.19 1.24
CA ARG A 35 0.19 6.20 2.22
C ARG A 35 0.31 4.83 1.59
N SER A 36 1.41 4.14 1.85
CA SER A 36 1.58 2.74 1.48
C SER A 36 2.04 1.89 2.67
N MET A 37 1.61 0.65 2.72
CA MET A 37 1.85 -0.30 3.80
C MET A 37 2.15 -1.67 3.21
N ILE A 38 3.19 -2.32 3.73
CA ILE A 38 3.63 -3.65 3.27
C ILE A 38 3.27 -4.66 4.35
N TYR A 39 2.60 -5.73 3.98
CA TYR A 39 2.21 -6.83 4.86
C TYR A 39 2.86 -8.13 4.38
N ASP A 40 3.44 -8.90 5.31
CA ASP A 40 3.89 -10.26 5.02
C ASP A 40 2.76 -11.27 5.25
N LEU A 41 2.53 -12.14 4.27
CA LEU A 41 1.61 -13.25 4.33
C LEU A 41 2.34 -14.58 4.13
N GLY A 42 3.48 -14.78 4.80
CA GLY A 42 4.14 -16.09 4.89
C GLY A 42 4.60 -16.63 3.54
N GLY A 43 5.22 -15.79 2.70
CA GLY A 43 5.73 -16.17 1.38
C GLY A 43 5.27 -15.27 0.22
N ARG A 44 4.37 -14.32 0.51
CA ARG A 44 3.98 -13.22 -0.38
C ARG A 44 3.84 -11.94 0.43
N TYR A 45 4.14 -10.83 -0.21
CA TYR A 45 4.02 -9.50 0.34
C TYR A 45 2.84 -8.79 -0.34
N ILE A 46 1.98 -8.18 0.47
CA ILE A 46 0.90 -7.33 0.01
C ILE A 46 1.32 -5.88 0.23
N VAL A 47 1.30 -5.09 -0.83
CA VAL A 47 1.50 -3.65 -0.78
C VAL A 47 0.12 -3.01 -0.87
N TYR A 48 -0.37 -2.50 0.25
CA TYR A 48 -1.56 -1.67 0.30
C TYR A 48 -1.16 -0.21 0.07
N MET A 49 -1.77 0.45 -0.89
CA MET A 49 -1.52 1.83 -1.28
C MET A 49 -2.82 2.60 -1.17
N LYS A 50 -2.79 3.79 -0.61
CA LYS A 50 -3.97 4.63 -0.42
C LYS A 50 -3.61 6.09 -0.63
N ASP A 51 -4.38 6.77 -1.46
CA ASP A 51 -4.39 8.22 -1.59
C ASP A 51 -5.72 8.80 -1.07
N GLU A 52 -5.97 10.09 -1.31
CA GLU A 52 -7.20 10.77 -0.88
C GLU A 52 -8.47 10.16 -1.46
N GLU A 53 -8.40 9.63 -2.69
CA GLU A 53 -9.57 9.19 -3.45
C GLU A 53 -9.60 7.66 -3.66
N ASN A 54 -8.44 7.00 -3.63
CA ASN A 54 -8.31 5.60 -4.02
C ASN A 54 -7.54 4.77 -3.01
N ALA A 55 -7.90 3.48 -2.96
CA ALA A 55 -7.09 2.45 -2.32
C ALA A 55 -6.80 1.32 -3.31
N CYS A 56 -5.54 0.95 -3.43
CA CYS A 56 -5.03 -0.08 -4.31
C CYS A 56 -4.24 -1.13 -3.53
N ILE A 57 -4.20 -2.34 -4.06
CA ILE A 57 -3.29 -3.39 -3.59
C ILE A 57 -2.43 -3.92 -4.74
N GLU A 58 -1.22 -4.33 -4.40
CA GLU A 58 -0.35 -5.14 -5.24
C GLU A 58 0.17 -6.33 -4.43
N GLU A 59 0.30 -7.48 -5.08
CA GLU A 59 0.87 -8.68 -4.49
C GLU A 59 2.21 -8.96 -5.15
N THR A 60 3.25 -9.26 -4.36
CA THR A 60 4.58 -9.60 -4.87
C THR A 60 5.26 -10.64 -3.99
N ASN A 61 6.14 -11.45 -4.57
CA ASN A 61 6.88 -12.47 -3.83
C ASN A 61 8.27 -11.97 -3.37
N SER A 62 8.56 -10.68 -3.55
CA SER A 62 9.84 -10.06 -3.18
C SER A 62 9.61 -8.81 -2.33
N ILE A 63 10.26 -8.77 -1.16
CA ILE A 63 10.21 -7.61 -0.26
C ILE A 63 10.85 -6.37 -0.89
N ASP A 64 11.95 -6.53 -1.63
CA ASP A 64 12.59 -5.42 -2.34
C ASP A 64 11.62 -4.81 -3.35
N ARG A 65 10.93 -5.65 -4.12
CA ARG A 65 9.91 -5.18 -5.06
C ARG A 65 8.75 -4.51 -4.35
N ALA A 66 8.33 -5.02 -3.19
CA ALA A 66 7.27 -4.42 -2.39
C ALA A 66 7.64 -3.01 -1.91
N ARG A 67 8.88 -2.82 -1.45
CA ARG A 67 9.43 -1.51 -1.05
C ARG A 67 9.53 -0.54 -2.21
N GLU A 68 9.99 -1.01 -3.37
CA GLU A 68 10.03 -0.18 -4.59
C GLU A 68 8.64 0.33 -4.96
N LEU A 69 7.63 -0.55 -4.98
CA LEU A 69 6.25 -0.18 -5.30
C LEU A 69 5.67 0.79 -4.27
N ALA A 70 5.89 0.51 -2.98
CA ALA A 70 5.41 1.33 -1.88
C ALA A 70 5.96 2.76 -1.93
N LYS A 71 7.27 2.90 -2.18
CA LYS A 71 7.93 4.21 -2.32
C LYS A 71 7.49 4.92 -3.60
N ALA A 72 7.55 4.24 -4.74
CA ALA A 72 7.17 4.81 -6.03
C ALA A 72 5.73 5.34 -6.03
N PHE A 73 4.81 4.66 -5.34
CA PHE A 73 3.45 5.17 -5.15
C PHE A 73 3.45 6.48 -4.38
N VAL A 74 4.03 6.48 -3.16
CA VAL A 74 4.05 7.66 -2.28
C VAL A 74 4.74 8.86 -2.95
N ASP A 75 5.85 8.64 -3.65
CA ASP A 75 6.55 9.65 -4.46
C ASP A 75 5.70 10.14 -5.64
N SER A 76 4.84 9.30 -6.22
CA SER A 76 4.01 9.66 -7.37
C SER A 76 2.76 10.47 -7.01
N VAL A 77 2.27 10.38 -5.76
CA VAL A 77 1.06 11.14 -5.34
C VAL A 77 1.40 12.62 -5.15
N CYS A 78 2.62 12.97 -4.73
CA CYS A 78 3.03 14.35 -4.40
C CYS A 78 3.99 14.97 -5.42
N ILE A 79 3.60 15.03 -6.69
CA ILE A 79 4.34 15.70 -7.78
C ILE A 79 3.72 17.05 -8.12
#